data_AF-A0A7X7TTH6-F1
#
_entry.id   AF-A0A7X7TTH6-F1
#
_cell.length_a   1.000
_cell.length_b   1.000
_cell.length_c   1.000
_cell.angle_alpha   90.00
_cell.angle_beta   90.00
_cell.angle_gamma   90.00
#
_symmetry.space_group_name_H-M   'P 1'
#
loop_
_entity.id
_entity.type
_entity.pdbx_description
1 polymer ?
#
loop_
_entity_poly.entity_id
_entity_poly.type
_entity_poly.pdbx_seq_one_letter_code
_entity_poly.pdbx_strand_id
1 'polypeptide(L)'
;MSSSNDKEDGKKEDASLSEEFLRELDDALKEPVCPECVMCGWCCKQTICYYGQWNYNRHQCEFLTDDNLCSKYEEIVNYEKSIKLEVGLFGSGCCLNYANPDRIELLKRRNGEP
;
A
#
# COMPACT_ATOMS: atom_id res chain seq x y z
N MET A 1 -63.58 12.84 -32.22
CA MET A 1 -63.56 13.08 -30.77
C MET A 1 -62.86 11.90 -30.13
N SER A 2 -61.91 12.20 -29.26
CA SER A 2 -61.34 11.32 -28.23
C SER A 2 -60.46 10.17 -28.72
N SER A 3 -59.32 9.86 -28.14
CA SER A 3 -58.46 10.54 -27.16
C SER A 3 -57.10 9.85 -27.26
N SER A 4 -56.07 10.62 -26.97
CA SER A 4 -54.71 10.21 -26.60
C SER A 4 -54.69 9.03 -25.61
N ASN A 5 -53.58 8.29 -25.60
CA ASN A 5 -52.81 7.84 -24.43
C ASN A 5 -51.96 6.65 -24.87
N ASP A 6 -50.73 6.45 -24.45
CA ASP A 6 -49.66 7.30 -23.97
C ASP A 6 -48.41 6.44 -24.21
N LYS A 7 -47.35 7.03 -24.75
CA LYS A 7 -46.06 6.34 -24.80
C LYS A 7 -45.55 6.26 -23.36
N GLU A 8 -45.54 5.06 -22.79
CA GLU A 8 -44.70 4.79 -21.63
C GLU A 8 -43.24 4.74 -22.10
N ASP A 9 -42.64 5.94 -22.20
CA ASP A 9 -41.19 6.08 -22.19
C ASP A 9 -40.72 5.63 -20.81
N GLY A 10 -40.34 4.35 -20.73
CA GLY A 10 -39.64 3.75 -19.60
C GLY A 10 -38.35 4.53 -19.36
N LYS A 11 -38.46 5.54 -18.50
CA LYS A 11 -37.35 6.31 -17.96
C LYS A 11 -36.44 5.28 -17.28
N LYS A 12 -35.33 4.92 -17.95
CA LYS A 12 -34.26 4.15 -17.33
C LYS A 12 -33.79 4.99 -16.15
N GLU A 13 -34.21 4.59 -14.96
CA GLU A 13 -33.70 5.15 -13.73
C GLU A 13 -32.19 5.02 -13.78
N ASP A 14 -31.52 6.17 -13.73
CA ASP A 14 -30.09 6.26 -13.58
C ASP A 14 -29.72 5.44 -12.34
N ALA A 15 -29.01 4.33 -12.55
CA ALA A 15 -28.58 3.44 -11.49
C ALA A 15 -27.43 4.10 -10.72
N SER A 16 -27.70 5.27 -10.13
CA SER A 16 -26.77 5.94 -9.25
C SER A 16 -26.62 5.08 -8.00
N LEU A 17 -25.38 4.70 -7.69
CA LEU A 17 -25.06 4.04 -6.44
C LEU A 17 -25.59 4.89 -5.28
N SER A 18 -26.16 4.26 -4.25
CA SER A 18 -26.68 4.98 -3.09
C SER A 18 -25.52 5.69 -2.37
N GLU A 19 -25.81 6.85 -1.76
CA GLU A 19 -24.84 7.55 -0.91
C GLU A 19 -24.32 6.66 0.23
N GLU A 20 -25.16 5.75 0.73
CA GLU A 20 -24.78 4.75 1.72
C GLU A 20 -23.73 3.78 1.19
N PHE A 21 -23.94 3.21 -0.01
CA PHE A 21 -22.97 2.33 -0.65
C PHE A 21 -21.65 3.05 -0.96
N LEU A 22 -21.72 4.30 -1.44
CA LEU A 22 -20.53 5.11 -1.69
C LEU A 22 -19.74 5.35 -0.40
N ARG A 23 -20.42 5.59 0.72
CA ARG A 23 -19.77 5.80 2.02
C ARG A 23 -19.15 4.52 2.58
N GLU A 24 -19.83 3.38 2.44
CA GLU A 24 -19.26 2.07 2.80
C GLU A 24 -18.05 1.71 1.95
N LEU A 25 -18.11 2.01 0.64
CA LEU A 25 -16.99 1.81 -0.26
C LEU A 25 -15.81 2.71 0.10
N ASP A 26 -16.04 4.00 0.39
CA ASP A 26 -15.00 4.92 0.86
C ASP A 26 -14.37 4.43 2.17
N ASP A 27 -15.18 3.96 3.13
CA ASP A 27 -14.67 3.42 4.39
C ASP A 27 -13.85 2.13 4.19
N ALA A 28 -14.24 1.28 3.23
CA ALA A 28 -13.50 0.07 2.87
C ALA A 28 -12.23 0.37 2.05
N LEU A 29 -12.22 1.47 1.29
CA LEU A 29 -11.11 1.93 0.46
C LEU A 29 -10.13 2.84 1.21
N LYS A 30 -10.48 3.34 2.40
CA LYS A 30 -9.52 4.01 3.30
C LYS A 30 -8.33 3.08 3.48
N GLU A 31 -7.22 3.43 2.82
CA GLU A 31 -6.10 2.52 2.73
C GLU A 31 -5.60 2.17 4.14
N PRO A 32 -5.31 0.88 4.41
CA PRO A 32 -4.63 0.53 5.63
C PRO A 32 -3.30 1.28 5.65
N VAL A 33 -3.09 2.10 6.69
CA VAL A 33 -1.81 2.74 6.95
C VAL A 33 -0.74 1.67 6.84
N CYS A 34 0.17 1.84 5.87
CA CYS A 34 1.28 0.92 5.63
C CYS A 34 1.92 0.60 6.99
N PRO A 35 1.85 -0.66 7.45
CA PRO A 35 2.23 -0.98 8.81
C PRO A 35 3.72 -0.73 9.02
N GLU A 36 4.11 -0.47 10.27
CA GLU A 36 5.50 -0.16 10.63
C GLU A 36 6.49 -1.13 9.99
N CYS A 37 7.60 -0.59 9.49
CA CYS A 37 8.69 -1.38 8.94
C CYS A 37 9.27 -2.31 10.04
N VAL A 38 9.24 -3.63 9.82
CA VAL A 38 9.84 -4.61 10.75
C VAL A 38 11.32 -4.86 10.47
N MET A 39 11.96 -4.00 9.65
CA MET A 39 13.38 -4.04 9.32
C MET A 39 13.87 -5.40 8.78
N CYS A 40 13.05 -6.09 7.97
CA CYS A 40 13.37 -7.42 7.42
C CYS A 40 14.27 -7.39 6.17
N GLY A 41 14.55 -6.22 5.61
CA GLY A 41 15.36 -6.06 4.39
C GLY A 41 14.68 -6.51 3.09
N TRP A 42 13.47 -7.07 3.15
CA TRP A 42 12.76 -7.63 2.00
C TRP A 42 12.64 -6.63 0.84
N CYS A 43 12.20 -5.39 1.08
CA CYS A 43 12.06 -4.40 0.00
C CYS A 43 13.37 -4.14 -0.76
N CYS A 44 14.51 -4.19 -0.06
CA CYS A 44 15.83 -3.99 -0.65
C CYS A 44 16.28 -5.15 -1.53
N LYS A 45 15.65 -6.33 -1.43
CA LYS A 45 15.96 -7.52 -2.24
C LYS A 45 15.03 -7.70 -3.44
N GLN A 46 13.93 -6.95 -3.51
CA GLN A 46 12.83 -7.26 -4.43
C GLN A 46 12.69 -6.26 -5.56
N THR A 47 12.89 -4.97 -5.27
CA THR A 47 12.65 -3.93 -6.27
C THR A 47 13.54 -2.72 -6.04
N ILE A 48 13.67 -1.92 -7.09
CA ILE A 48 14.41 -0.67 -7.09
C ILE A 48 13.67 0.31 -6.17
N CYS A 49 14.40 0.86 -5.19
CA CYS A 49 13.91 1.87 -4.27
C CYS A 49 14.17 3.27 -4.83
N TYR A 50 13.20 4.19 -4.75
CA TYR A 50 13.36 5.60 -5.15
C TYR A 50 14.49 6.33 -4.40
N TYR A 51 14.83 5.86 -3.20
CA TYR A 51 15.88 6.44 -2.34
C TYR A 51 17.20 5.67 -2.38
N GLY A 52 17.24 4.55 -3.10
CA GLY A 52 18.37 3.64 -3.11
C GLY A 52 19.05 3.56 -4.46
N GLN A 53 20.06 2.70 -4.52
CA GLN A 53 20.75 2.33 -5.75
C GLN A 53 20.65 0.81 -5.90
N TRP A 54 20.26 0.35 -7.08
CA TRP A 54 20.15 -1.08 -7.36
C TRP A 54 21.47 -1.65 -7.88
N ASN A 55 21.96 -2.69 -7.22
CA ASN A 55 23.10 -3.48 -7.69
C ASN A 55 22.60 -4.60 -8.60
N TYR A 56 22.82 -4.46 -9.91
CA TYR A 56 22.40 -5.47 -10.89
C TYR A 56 23.19 -6.78 -10.79
N ASN A 57 24.43 -6.77 -10.27
CA ASN A 57 25.21 -7.99 -10.10
C ASN A 57 24.70 -8.83 -8.92
N ARG A 58 24.40 -8.16 -7.81
CA ARG A 58 23.91 -8.79 -6.56
C ARG A 58 22.39 -8.95 -6.52
N HIS A 59 21.66 -8.34 -7.46
CA HIS A 59 20.20 -8.31 -7.51
C HIS A 59 19.55 -7.79 -6.21
N GLN A 60 20.13 -6.72 -5.65
CA GLN A 60 19.63 -6.09 -4.42
C GLN A 60 20.08 -4.62 -4.33
N CYS A 61 19.51 -3.87 -3.39
CA CYS A 61 19.92 -2.51 -3.05
C CYS A 61 21.37 -2.48 -2.52
N GLU A 62 22.18 -1.51 -2.98
CA GLU A 62 23.55 -1.27 -2.50
C GLU A 62 23.61 -0.92 -1.00
N PHE A 63 22.53 -0.35 -0.46
CA PHE A 63 22.45 0.10 0.92
C PHE A 63 21.94 -0.98 1.89
N LEU A 64 21.69 -2.20 1.41
CA LEU A 64 21.34 -3.34 2.24
C LEU A 64 22.56 -3.84 3.01
N THR A 65 22.49 -3.82 4.34
CA THR A 65 23.55 -4.33 5.22
C THR A 65 23.51 -5.86 5.32
N ASP A 66 24.59 -6.44 5.85
CA ASP A 66 24.69 -7.89 6.09
C ASP A 66 23.64 -8.39 7.11
N ASP A 67 23.21 -7.52 8.02
CA ASP A 67 22.14 -7.79 9.00
C ASP A 67 20.72 -7.65 8.41
N ASN A 68 20.58 -7.51 7.09
CA ASN A 68 19.32 -7.25 6.38
C ASN A 68 18.64 -5.91 6.74
N LEU A 69 19.42 -4.91 7.15
CA LEU A 69 18.91 -3.57 7.46
C LEU A 69 19.13 -2.61 6.29
N CYS A 70 18.28 -1.59 6.20
CA CYS A 70 18.52 -0.47 5.29
C CYS A 70 19.43 0.55 5.98
N SER A 71 20.66 0.73 5.52
CA SER A 71 21.61 1.69 6.11
C SER A 71 21.15 3.16 6.00
N LYS A 72 20.17 3.46 5.15
CA LYS A 72 19.57 4.79 4.97
C LYS A 72 18.22 4.98 5.66
N TYR A 73 17.78 4.02 6.49
CA TYR A 73 16.43 4.02 7.08
C TYR A 73 16.07 5.37 7.73
N GLU A 74 16.89 5.84 8.68
CA GLU A 74 16.63 7.08 9.41
C GLU A 74 16.69 8.33 8.51
N GLU A 75 17.61 8.36 7.56
CA GLU A 75 17.74 9.45 6.59
C GLU A 75 16.45 9.61 5.78
N ILE A 76 15.94 8.50 5.25
CA ILE A 76 14.73 8.49 4.40
C ILE A 76 13.50 8.85 5.22
N VAL A 77 13.32 8.23 6.39
CA VAL A 77 12.18 8.50 7.28
C VAL A 77 12.15 9.97 7.71
N ASN A 78 13.30 10.55 8.04
CA ASN A 78 13.39 11.97 8.41
C ASN A 78 13.15 12.89 7.21
N TYR A 79 13.63 12.52 6.02
CA TYR A 79 13.33 13.26 4.79
C TYR A 79 11.83 13.28 4.49
N GLU A 80 11.16 12.13 4.48
CA GLU A 80 9.71 12.03 4.21
C GLU A 80 8.89 12.83 5.23
N LYS A 81 9.27 12.76 6.52
CA LYS A 81 8.67 13.60 7.57
C LYS A 81 8.89 15.09 7.31
N SER A 82 10.08 15.50 6.86
CA SER A 82 10.42 16.91 6.63
C SER A 82 9.59 17.53 5.51
N ILE A 83 9.27 16.76 4.46
CA ILE A 83 8.41 17.18 3.36
C ILE A 83 6.92 16.96 3.64
N LYS A 84 6.58 16.48 4.84
CA LYS A 84 5.21 16.18 5.30
C LYS A 84 4.46 15.26 4.34
N LEU A 85 5.14 14.22 3.86
CA LEU A 85 4.50 13.22 3.02
C LEU A 85 3.44 12.46 3.84
N GLU A 86 2.17 12.55 3.45
CA GLU A 86 1.07 11.87 4.16
C GLU A 86 1.21 10.34 4.08
N VAL A 87 1.68 9.84 2.94
CA VAL A 87 1.96 8.42 2.71
C VAL A 87 3.43 8.27 2.31
N GLY A 88 4.22 7.66 3.20
CA GLY A 88 5.62 7.34 2.96
C GLY A 88 5.79 6.44 1.73
N LEU A 89 6.66 6.82 0.79
CA LEU A 89 7.05 5.92 -0.30
C LEU A 89 7.96 4.81 0.22
N PHE A 90 8.76 5.13 1.23
CA PHE A 90 9.64 4.20 1.88
C PHE A 90 8.86 3.18 2.71
N GLY A 91 9.20 1.90 2.53
CA GLY A 91 8.51 0.82 3.23
C GLY A 91 7.21 0.34 2.58
N SER A 92 6.67 1.06 1.59
CA SER A 92 5.47 0.64 0.82
C SER A 92 5.57 -0.79 0.28
N GLY A 93 6.73 -1.18 -0.26
CA GLY A 93 6.98 -2.56 -0.69
C GLY A 93 6.91 -3.58 0.47
N CYS A 94 7.37 -3.21 1.67
CA CYS A 94 7.32 -4.08 2.85
C CYS A 94 5.87 -4.35 3.32
N CYS A 95 4.93 -3.48 2.96
CA CYS A 95 3.52 -3.54 3.36
C CYS A 95 2.69 -4.55 2.56
N LEU A 96 3.25 -5.10 1.47
CA LEU A 96 2.63 -6.20 0.74
C LEU A 96 2.84 -7.52 1.49
N ASN A 97 2.14 -7.73 2.61
CA ASN A 97 2.27 -8.93 3.46
C ASN A 97 2.16 -10.25 2.68
N TYR A 98 1.27 -10.32 1.68
CA TYR A 98 1.13 -11.51 0.82
C TYR A 98 2.42 -11.82 0.03
N ALA A 99 3.21 -10.79 -0.29
CA ALA A 99 4.46 -10.92 -1.01
C ALA A 99 5.69 -11.00 -0.07
N ASN A 100 5.56 -10.61 1.20
CA ASN A 100 6.67 -10.49 2.16
C ASN A 100 6.59 -11.56 3.27
N PRO A 101 7.05 -12.80 3.00
CA PRO A 101 7.07 -13.87 4.00
C PRO A 101 7.97 -13.56 5.20
N ASP A 102 9.09 -12.86 4.98
CA ASP A 102 10.05 -12.48 6.03
C ASP A 102 9.38 -11.66 7.14
N ARG A 103 8.45 -10.77 6.75
CA ARG A 103 7.68 -9.96 7.69
C ARG A 103 6.78 -10.81 8.57
N ILE A 104 6.07 -11.78 8.00
CA ILE A 104 5.17 -12.67 8.75
C ILE A 104 5.97 -13.45 9.79
N GLU A 105 7.12 -14.01 9.38
CA GLU A 105 7.98 -14.78 10.28
C GLU A 105 8.52 -13.92 11.43
N LEU A 106 8.99 -12.70 11.15
CA LEU A 106 9.47 -11.79 12.19
C LEU A 106 8.37 -11.37 13.16
N LEU A 107 7.16 -11.10 12.66
CA LEU A 107 6.02 -10.76 13.49
C LEU A 107 5.64 -11.92 14.42
N LYS A 108 5.61 -13.16 13.92
CA LYS A 108 5.39 -14.35 14.74
C LYS A 108 6.42 -14.49 15.85
N ARG A 109 7.71 -14.41 15.50
CA ARG A 109 8.82 -14.48 16.47
C ARG A 109 8.72 -13.38 17.53
N ARG A 110 8.39 -12.14 17.14
CA ARG A 110 8.22 -11.00 18.05
C ARG A 110 7.03 -11.19 19.00
N ASN A 111 5.96 -11.81 18.52
CA ASN A 111 4.73 -12.05 19.29
C ASN A 111 4.78 -13.35 20.11
N GLY A 112 5.86 -14.13 20.02
CA GLY A 112 5.97 -15.42 20.71
C GLY A 112 5.09 -16.51 20.12
N GLU A 113 4.66 -16.35 18.86
CA GLU A 113 3.90 -17.35 18.13
C GLU A 113 4.87 -18.34 17.44
N PRO A 114 4.54 -19.65 17.41
CA PRO A 114 5.38 -20.67 16.79
C PRO A 114 5.49 -20.57 15.27
#